data_AF-A0A7K4ECU9-F1
#
_entry.id   AF-A0A7K4ECU9-F1
#
_cell.length_a   1.000
_cell.length_b   1.000
_cell.length_c   1.000
_cell.angle_alpha   90.00
_cell.angle_beta   90.00
_cell.angle_gamma   90.00
#
_symmetry.space_group_name_H-M   'P 1'
#
loop_
_entity.id
_entity.type
_entity.pdbx_description
1 polymer ?
#
loop_
_entity_poly.entity_id
_entity_poly.type
_entity_poly.pdbx_seq_one_letter_code
_entity_poly.pdbx_strand_id
1 'polypeptide(L)'
;MSRRRWKSLRPTSLRHALELCKDHARENLNKGVERIADEMGLADHWALYKWLQSGRMPANLIRPYEQACGCDFVTRWIAASAGRLTIDMPTGRTCTAQDMQALQELLTTAAGKLLAFYTKRVDADDTLAAIQSAMEGLAWHKGNVKQSEQPQLELEGQP
;
A
#
# COMPACT_ATOMS: atom_id res chain seq x y z
N MET A 1 -2.30 16.98 -15.42
CA MET A 1 -2.74 16.60 -14.07
C MET A 1 -1.53 16.13 -13.30
N SER A 2 -1.30 16.63 -12.08
CA SER A 2 -0.17 16.21 -11.25
C SER A 2 -0.26 14.71 -10.98
N ARG A 3 0.79 13.95 -11.29
CA ARG A 3 0.85 12.49 -11.10
C ARG A 3 0.69 12.19 -9.62
N ARG A 4 -0.42 11.57 -9.21
CA ARG A 4 -0.67 11.25 -7.81
C ARG A 4 0.45 10.35 -7.28
N ARG A 5 1.03 10.69 -6.13
CA ARG A 5 2.05 9.85 -5.47
C ARG A 5 1.37 8.67 -4.77
N TRP A 6 1.08 7.62 -5.54
CA TRP A 6 0.35 6.44 -5.08
C TRP A 6 0.96 5.76 -3.85
N LYS A 7 2.30 5.70 -3.77
CA LYS A 7 3.02 5.06 -2.65
C LYS A 7 2.86 5.80 -1.31
N SER A 8 2.67 7.12 -1.33
CA SER A 8 2.56 7.93 -0.11
C SER A 8 1.11 8.18 0.31
N LEU A 9 0.13 7.82 -0.51
CA LEU A 9 -1.28 7.98 -0.16
C LEU A 9 -1.65 7.02 0.97
N ARG A 10 -2.49 7.50 1.88
CA ARG A 10 -3.05 6.73 2.98
C ARG A 10 -4.57 6.93 3.00
N PRO A 11 -5.36 5.85 2.96
CA PRO A 11 -6.81 5.95 3.03
C PRO A 11 -7.25 6.37 4.43
N THR A 12 -8.31 7.19 4.50
CA THR A 12 -8.89 7.70 5.75
C THR A 12 -10.16 6.94 6.17
N SER A 13 -10.75 6.16 5.27
CA SER A 13 -11.91 5.31 5.53
C SER A 13 -11.91 4.11 4.58
N LEU A 14 -12.68 3.06 4.89
CA LEU A 14 -12.84 1.90 4.01
C LEU A 14 -13.32 2.29 2.61
N ARG A 15 -14.28 3.23 2.55
CA ARG A 15 -14.80 3.75 1.29
C ARG A 15 -13.71 4.50 0.52
N HIS A 16 -12.94 5.35 1.18
CA HIS A 16 -11.83 6.05 0.54
C HIS A 16 -10.77 5.06 0.05
N ALA A 17 -10.49 3.98 0.78
CA ALA A 17 -9.57 2.92 0.33
C ALA A 17 -10.06 2.26 -0.97
N LEU A 18 -11.35 1.91 -1.03
CA LEU A 18 -11.98 1.36 -2.24
C LEU A 18 -11.92 2.35 -3.42
N GLU A 19 -12.20 3.63 -3.17
CA GLU A 19 -12.11 4.66 -4.21
C GLU A 19 -10.67 4.83 -4.74
N LEU A 20 -9.67 4.80 -3.85
CA LEU A 20 -8.25 4.83 -4.23
C LEU A 20 -7.84 3.62 -5.06
N CYS A 21 -8.33 2.42 -4.74
CA CYS A 21 -8.07 1.23 -5.56
C CYS A 21 -8.61 1.37 -6.98
N LYS A 22 -9.86 1.85 -7.11
CA LYS A 22 -10.48 2.13 -8.41
C LYS A 22 -9.73 3.22 -9.18
N ASP A 23 -9.37 4.32 -8.53
CA ASP A 23 -8.63 5.41 -9.17
C ASP A 23 -7.23 4.95 -9.61
N HIS A 24 -6.55 4.12 -8.82
CA HIS A 24 -5.26 3.51 -9.16
C HIS A 24 -5.38 2.63 -10.42
N ALA A 25 -6.41 1.78 -10.47
CA ALA A 25 -6.67 0.92 -11.61
C ALA A 25 -6.95 1.74 -12.89
N ARG A 26 -7.67 2.86 -12.76
CA ARG A 26 -7.95 3.75 -13.88
C ARG A 26 -6.70 4.49 -14.37
N GLU A 27 -5.91 5.06 -13.46
CA GLU A 27 -4.76 5.90 -13.83
C GLU A 27 -3.53 5.09 -14.28
N ASN A 28 -3.25 3.95 -13.63
CA ASN A 28 -2.02 3.18 -13.87
C ASN A 28 -2.23 1.96 -14.77
N LEU A 29 -3.42 1.37 -14.75
CA LEU A 29 -3.73 0.15 -15.52
C LEU A 29 -4.75 0.39 -16.65
N ASN A 30 -5.29 1.61 -16.75
CA ASN A 30 -6.33 1.98 -17.71
C ASN A 30 -7.55 1.04 -17.65
N LYS A 31 -7.91 0.56 -16.44
CA LYS A 31 -9.05 -0.34 -16.22
C LYS A 31 -10.28 0.44 -15.75
N GLY A 32 -11.42 0.20 -16.40
CA GLY A 32 -12.73 0.65 -15.94
C GLY A 32 -13.34 -0.30 -14.90
N VAL A 33 -14.46 0.11 -14.30
CA VAL A 33 -15.18 -0.69 -13.29
C VAL A 33 -15.66 -2.02 -13.86
N GLU A 34 -16.12 -2.05 -15.11
CA GLU A 34 -16.53 -3.26 -15.81
C GLU A 34 -15.39 -4.28 -15.89
N ARG A 35 -14.22 -3.86 -16.37
CA ARG A 35 -13.03 -4.73 -16.45
C ARG A 35 -12.56 -5.22 -15.09
N ILE A 36 -12.66 -4.40 -14.04
CA ILE A 36 -12.36 -4.82 -12.67
C ILE A 36 -13.34 -5.90 -12.22
N ALA A 37 -14.64 -5.72 -12.49
CA ALA A 37 -15.67 -6.69 -12.14
C ALA A 37 -15.46 -8.04 -12.86
N ASP A 38 -15.09 -8.00 -14.14
CA ASP A 38 -14.76 -9.20 -14.92
C ASP A 38 -13.55 -9.95 -14.33
N GLU A 39 -12.46 -9.24 -14.00
CA GLU A 39 -11.27 -9.84 -13.39
C GLU A 39 -11.53 -10.38 -11.97
N MET A 40 -12.50 -9.81 -11.26
CA MET A 40 -12.99 -10.33 -9.98
C MET A 40 -13.87 -11.58 -10.14
N GLY A 41 -14.30 -11.93 -11.35
CA GLY A 41 -15.23 -13.01 -11.62
C GLY A 41 -16.66 -12.71 -11.18
N LEU A 42 -17.06 -11.43 -11.17
CA LEU A 42 -18.44 -11.05 -10.84
C LEU A 42 -19.36 -11.32 -12.02
N ALA A 43 -20.59 -11.75 -11.74
CA ALA A 43 -21.62 -11.91 -12.76
C ALA A 43 -22.09 -10.57 -13.33
N ASP A 44 -21.95 -9.48 -12.56
CA ASP A 44 -22.42 -8.15 -12.94
C ASP A 44 -21.61 -7.04 -12.24
N HIS A 45 -21.23 -6.02 -13.02
CA HIS A 45 -20.46 -4.86 -12.56
C HIS A 45 -21.27 -3.91 -11.67
N TRP A 46 -22.62 -3.95 -11.73
CA TRP A 46 -23.49 -3.14 -10.87
C TRP A 46 -23.28 -3.45 -9.37
N ALA A 47 -22.95 -4.70 -9.04
CA ALA A 47 -22.63 -5.09 -7.67
C ALA A 47 -21.41 -4.33 -7.14
N LEU A 48 -20.37 -4.19 -7.97
CA LEU A 48 -19.16 -3.46 -7.62
C LEU A 48 -19.46 -1.97 -7.39
N TYR A 49 -20.24 -1.32 -8.26
CA TYR A 49 -20.67 0.07 -8.05
C TYR A 49 -21.37 0.27 -6.69
N LYS A 50 -22.26 -0.66 -6.32
CA LYS A 50 -22.97 -0.60 -5.04
C LYS A 50 -22.03 -0.76 -3.84
N TRP A 51 -21.02 -1.64 -3.94
CA TRP A 51 -20.02 -1.79 -2.89
C TRP A 51 -19.12 -0.57 -2.76
N LEU A 52 -18.70 0.03 -3.87
CA LEU A 52 -17.90 1.26 -3.87
C LEU A 52 -18.68 2.43 -3.24
N GLN A 53 -19.97 2.55 -3.54
CA GLN A 53 -20.82 3.60 -2.96
C GLN A 53 -21.05 3.40 -1.45
N SER A 54 -21.32 2.17 -1.02
CA SER A 54 -21.70 1.87 0.37
C SER A 54 -20.51 1.59 1.29
N GLY A 55 -19.33 1.28 0.73
CA GLY A 55 -18.18 0.77 1.46
C GLY A 55 -18.34 -0.66 1.97
N ARG A 56 -19.39 -1.39 1.54
CA ARG A 56 -19.74 -2.73 2.05
C ARG A 56 -19.42 -3.80 1.03
N MET A 57 -18.13 -4.05 0.81
CA MET A 57 -17.67 -5.17 0.00
C MET A 57 -17.62 -6.46 0.84
N PRO A 58 -18.08 -7.62 0.30
CA PRO A 58 -17.88 -8.91 0.96
C PRO A 58 -16.39 -9.19 1.22
N ALA A 59 -16.05 -9.66 2.42
CA ALA A 59 -14.66 -9.83 2.83
C ALA A 59 -13.85 -10.77 1.92
N ASN A 60 -14.49 -11.82 1.41
CA ASN A 60 -13.90 -12.77 0.46
C ASN A 60 -13.56 -12.15 -0.91
N LEU A 61 -14.13 -10.98 -1.23
CA LEU A 61 -13.89 -10.28 -2.49
C LEU A 61 -12.89 -9.13 -2.38
N ILE A 62 -12.44 -8.80 -1.17
CA ILE A 62 -11.43 -7.75 -0.95
C ILE A 62 -10.14 -8.09 -1.71
N ARG A 63 -9.64 -9.32 -1.58
CA ARG A 63 -8.39 -9.71 -2.23
C ARG A 63 -8.51 -9.78 -3.76
N PRO A 64 -9.54 -10.40 -4.36
CA PRO A 64 -9.78 -10.33 -5.80
C PRO A 64 -9.86 -8.89 -6.32
N TYR A 65 -10.54 -8.00 -5.60
CA TYR A 65 -10.66 -6.60 -5.98
C TYR A 65 -9.30 -5.88 -5.99
N GLU A 66 -8.53 -6.01 -4.91
CA GLU A 66 -7.19 -5.43 -4.80
C GLU A 66 -6.24 -5.95 -5.88
N GLN A 67 -6.33 -7.25 -6.20
CA GLN A 67 -5.56 -7.86 -7.27
C GLN A 67 -5.93 -7.29 -8.64
N ALA A 68 -7.22 -7.16 -8.95
CA ALA A 68 -7.69 -6.57 -10.20
C ALA A 68 -7.26 -5.09 -10.33
N CYS A 69 -7.27 -4.35 -9.21
CA CYS A 69 -6.81 -2.96 -9.13
C CYS A 69 -5.28 -2.78 -9.08
N GLY A 70 -4.53 -3.85 -8.81
CA GLY A 70 -3.07 -3.84 -8.69
C GLY A 70 -2.53 -3.05 -7.49
N CYS A 71 -3.31 -2.94 -6.40
CA CYS A 71 -2.92 -2.24 -5.18
C CYS A 71 -3.71 -2.75 -3.97
N ASP A 72 -3.21 -2.48 -2.76
CA ASP A 72 -3.64 -3.08 -1.50
C ASP A 72 -4.15 -2.06 -0.46
N PHE A 73 -4.78 -0.95 -0.92
CA PHE A 73 -5.23 0.12 -0.03
C PHE A 73 -6.29 -0.34 0.99
N VAL A 74 -7.16 -1.30 0.64
CA VAL A 74 -8.21 -1.79 1.54
C VAL A 74 -7.59 -2.59 2.68
N THR A 75 -6.69 -3.52 2.36
CA THR A 75 -5.93 -4.32 3.32
C THR A 75 -5.07 -3.43 4.22
N ARG A 76 -4.37 -2.45 3.65
CA ARG A 76 -3.61 -1.44 4.43
C ARG A 76 -4.51 -0.68 5.40
N TRP A 77 -5.68 -0.23 4.95
CA TRP A 77 -6.63 0.47 5.81
C TRP A 77 -7.15 -0.42 6.95
N ILE A 78 -7.56 -1.66 6.65
CA ILE A 78 -8.05 -2.61 7.66
C ILE A 78 -6.97 -2.84 8.72
N ALA A 79 -5.74 -3.11 8.30
CA ALA A 79 -4.62 -3.31 9.23
C ALA A 79 -4.37 -2.06 10.07
N ALA A 80 -4.26 -0.89 9.45
CA ALA A 80 -4.03 0.38 10.14
C ALA A 80 -5.15 0.70 11.15
N SER A 81 -6.42 0.47 10.78
CA SER A 81 -7.57 0.65 11.67
C SER A 81 -7.55 -0.27 12.88
N ALA A 82 -6.89 -1.41 12.79
CA ALA A 82 -6.66 -2.34 13.89
C ALA A 82 -5.35 -2.08 14.65
N GLY A 83 -4.65 -0.97 14.39
CA GLY A 83 -3.34 -0.66 14.98
C GLY A 83 -2.23 -1.63 14.55
N ARG A 84 -2.40 -2.29 13.39
CA ARG A 84 -1.42 -3.21 12.80
C ARG A 84 -0.71 -2.54 11.63
N LEU A 85 0.52 -2.98 11.39
CA LEU A 85 1.33 -2.54 10.26
C LEU A 85 1.42 -3.65 9.22
N THR A 86 1.10 -3.33 7.96
CA THR A 86 1.36 -4.21 6.82
C THR A 86 2.75 -3.95 6.28
N ILE A 87 3.43 -5.02 5.89
CA ILE A 87 4.75 -4.98 5.28
C ILE A 87 4.68 -5.83 4.03
N ASP A 88 5.14 -5.28 2.91
CA ASP A 88 5.33 -6.05 1.70
C ASP A 88 6.43 -7.09 1.97
N MET A 89 6.12 -8.36 1.73
CA MET A 89 7.10 -9.44 1.91
C MET A 89 8.27 -9.17 0.95
N PRO A 90 9.50 -8.98 1.44
CA PRO A 90 10.64 -8.81 0.55
C PRO A 90 10.87 -10.09 -0.25
N THR A 91 11.37 -9.93 -1.46
CA THR A 91 11.76 -11.03 -2.34
C THR A 91 13.26 -11.36 -2.25
N GLY A 92 13.97 -10.78 -1.26
CA GLY A 92 15.39 -11.07 -1.03
C GLY A 92 16.33 -10.40 -2.04
N ARG A 93 15.87 -9.36 -2.76
CA ARG A 93 16.69 -8.64 -3.73
C ARG A 93 17.92 -8.04 -3.05
N THR A 94 19.06 -8.05 -3.75
CA THR A 94 20.28 -7.36 -3.34
C THR A 94 20.00 -5.88 -3.05
N CYS A 95 20.31 -5.47 -1.82
CA CYS A 95 20.15 -4.10 -1.36
C CYS A 95 21.23 -3.22 -2.00
N THR A 96 20.83 -2.14 -2.66
CA THR A 96 21.77 -1.19 -3.27
C THR A 96 22.10 -0.03 -2.33
N ALA A 97 23.17 0.72 -2.62
CA ALA A 97 23.49 1.94 -1.89
C ALA A 97 22.36 2.99 -1.94
N GLN A 98 21.58 3.00 -3.03
CA GLN A 98 20.42 3.88 -3.18
C GLN A 98 19.28 3.49 -2.22
N ASP A 99 19.05 2.20 -2.02
CA ASP A 99 18.02 1.71 -1.09
C ASP A 99 18.35 2.11 0.36
N MET A 100 19.63 2.06 0.74
CA MET A 100 20.09 2.49 2.06
C MET A 100 19.98 4.02 2.25
N GLN A 101 20.28 4.80 1.21
CA GLN A 101 20.07 6.26 1.25
C GLN A 101 18.59 6.62 1.39
N ALA A 102 17.70 5.93 0.68
CA ALA A 102 16.26 6.12 0.81
C ALA A 102 15.75 5.77 2.22
N LEU A 103 16.25 4.69 2.83
CA LEU A 103 15.94 4.35 4.21
C LEU A 103 16.42 5.45 5.17
N GLN A 104 17.64 5.96 5.00
CA GLN A 104 18.18 7.04 5.83
C GLN A 104 17.32 8.30 5.74
N GLU A 105 16.85 8.67 4.54
CA GLU A 105 15.95 9.80 4.32
C GLU A 105 14.61 9.61 5.06
N LEU A 106 14.00 8.42 4.95
CA LEU A 106 12.75 8.08 5.64
C LEU A 106 12.89 8.17 7.16
N LEU A 107 13.96 7.59 7.72
CA LEU A 107 14.23 7.61 9.15
C LEU A 107 14.48 9.03 9.67
N THR A 108 15.27 9.82 8.95
CA THR A 108 15.57 11.20 9.33
C THR A 108 14.32 12.08 9.26
N THR A 109 13.50 11.88 8.23
CA THR A 109 12.22 12.60 8.08
C THR A 109 11.24 12.26 9.20
N ALA A 110 11.11 10.98 9.55
CA ALA A 110 10.26 10.54 10.64
C ALA A 110 10.72 11.12 12.00
N ALA A 111 12.03 11.08 12.28
CA ALA A 111 12.60 11.70 13.47
C ALA A 111 12.36 13.22 13.51
N GLY A 112 12.54 13.91 12.37
CA GLY A 112 12.28 15.34 12.24
C GLY A 112 10.82 15.70 12.49
N LYS A 113 9.87 14.95 11.91
CA LYS A 113 8.44 15.15 12.16
C LYS A 113 8.05 14.86 13.61
N LEU A 114 8.62 13.83 14.24
CA LEU A 114 8.42 13.54 15.66
C LEU A 114 8.87 14.70 16.55
N LEU A 115 10.06 15.24 16.33
CA LEU A 115 10.57 16.41 17.07
C LEU A 115 9.66 17.63 16.85
N ALA A 116 9.20 17.86 15.63
CA ALA A 116 8.30 18.96 15.30
C ALA A 116 6.90 18.79 15.92
N PHE A 117 6.39 17.57 16.01
CA PHE A 117 5.12 17.25 16.67
C PHE A 117 5.18 17.53 18.18
N TYR A 118 6.23 17.06 18.87
CA TYR A 118 6.41 17.32 20.30
C TYR A 118 6.63 18.80 20.64
N THR A 119 7.04 19.60 19.64
CA THR A 119 7.11 21.07 19.75
C THR A 119 5.87 21.79 19.23
N LYS A 120 4.78 21.07 18.94
CA LYS A 120 3.48 21.56 18.43
C LYS A 120 3.54 22.30 17.09
N ARG A 121 4.49 21.94 16.22
CA ARG A 121 4.72 22.59 14.91
C ARG A 121 4.19 21.81 13.71
N VAL A 122 3.79 20.56 13.89
CA VAL A 122 3.27 19.66 12.85
C VAL A 122 2.07 18.91 13.39
N ASP A 123 1.14 18.54 12.49
CA ASP A 123 -0.06 17.80 12.82
C ASP A 123 0.21 16.32 13.15
N ALA A 124 -0.70 15.70 13.91
CA ALA A 124 -0.62 14.31 14.34
C ALA A 124 -0.64 13.35 13.13
N ASP A 125 -1.57 13.57 12.18
CA ASP A 125 -1.75 12.70 11.02
C ASP A 125 -0.49 12.66 10.14
N ASP A 126 0.10 13.83 9.90
CA ASP A 126 1.33 13.99 9.13
C ASP A 126 2.54 13.29 9.78
N THR A 127 2.57 13.29 11.11
CA THR A 127 3.63 12.67 11.91
C THR A 127 3.47 11.15 11.93
N LEU A 128 2.26 10.66 12.15
CA LEU A 128 1.91 9.24 12.09
C LEU A 128 2.22 8.64 10.72
N ALA A 129 1.88 9.33 9.63
CA ALA A 129 2.20 8.87 8.27
C ALA A 129 3.71 8.72 8.02
N ALA A 130 4.53 9.63 8.56
CA ALA A 130 5.99 9.56 8.43
C ALA A 130 6.60 8.42 9.27
N ILE A 131 6.14 8.24 10.50
CA ILE A 131 6.53 7.10 11.36
C ILE A 131 6.20 5.78 10.66
N GLN A 132 4.98 5.68 10.13
CA GLN A 132 4.52 4.48 9.46
C GLN A 132 5.38 4.14 8.24
N SER A 133 5.72 5.14 7.42
CA SER A 133 6.62 4.95 6.27
C SER A 133 8.02 4.49 6.67
N ALA A 134 8.56 5.02 7.78
CA ALA A 134 9.84 4.58 8.34
C ALA A 134 9.80 3.14 8.88
N MET A 135 8.73 2.77 9.57
CA MET A 135 8.52 1.40 10.06
C MET A 135 8.39 0.38 8.93
N GLU A 136 7.67 0.73 7.86
CA GLU A 136 7.56 -0.08 6.63
C GLU A 136 8.95 -0.31 6.01
N GLY A 137 9.75 0.76 5.87
CA GLY A 137 11.12 0.67 5.34
C GLY A 137 12.02 -0.25 6.17
N LEU A 138 12.08 -0.05 7.49
CA LEU A 138 12.87 -0.91 8.39
C LEU A 138 12.43 -2.38 8.32
N ALA A 139 11.14 -2.62 8.24
CA ALA A 139 10.61 -3.96 8.21
C ALA A 139 10.87 -4.68 6.87
N TRP A 140 10.94 -3.95 5.75
CA TRP A 140 11.46 -4.47 4.48
C TRP A 140 12.92 -4.90 4.60
N HIS A 141 13.79 -4.05 5.14
CA HIS A 141 15.21 -4.39 5.36
C HIS A 141 15.36 -5.57 6.33
N LYS A 142 14.55 -5.66 7.39
CA LYS A 142 14.50 -6.81 8.30
C LYS A 142 14.20 -8.11 7.55
N GLY A 143 13.26 -8.09 6.61
CA GLY A 143 12.93 -9.28 5.82
C GLY A 143 14.03 -9.64 4.82
N ASN A 144 14.70 -8.68 4.19
CA ASN A 144 15.88 -8.96 3.36
C ASN A 144 17.01 -9.61 4.15
N VAL A 145 17.28 -9.13 5.38
CA VAL A 145 18.28 -9.74 6.26
C VAL A 145 17.90 -11.19 6.57
N LYS A 146 16.64 -11.45 6.95
CA LYS A 146 16.16 -12.82 7.18
C LYS A 146 16.25 -13.72 5.94
N GLN A 147 16.00 -13.18 4.75
CA GLN A 147 16.03 -13.96 3.51
C GLN A 147 17.44 -14.18 2.97
N SER A 148 18.44 -13.40 3.41
CA SER A 148 19.85 -13.73 3.16
C SER A 148 20.26 -15.08 3.78
N GLU A 149 19.57 -15.50 4.85
CA GLU A 149 19.75 -16.82 5.48
C GLU A 149 19.07 -17.95 4.69
N GLN A 150 18.04 -17.65 3.89
CA GLN A 150 17.32 -18.62 3.02
C GLN A 150 16.90 -17.93 1.70
N PRO A 151 17.83 -17.80 0.73
CA PRO A 151 17.52 -17.17 -0.54
C PRO A 151 16.36 -17.90 -1.22
N GLN A 152 15.34 -17.17 -1.66
CA GLN A 152 14.37 -17.74 -2.59
C GLN A 152 15.11 -17.96 -3.91
N LEU A 153 15.07 -19.18 -4.45
CA LEU A 153 15.60 -19.47 -5.78
C LEU A 153 14.96 -18.49 -6.76
N GLU A 154 15.76 -17.59 -7.34
CA GLU A 154 15.36 -16.86 -8.53
C GLU A 154 15.14 -17.92 -9.62
N LEU A 155 13.88 -18.29 -9.85
CA LEU A 155 13.52 -19.08 -11.02
C LEU A 155 13.73 -18.16 -12.23
N GLU A 156 14.93 -18.19 -12.79
CA GLU A 156 15.23 -17.62 -14.08
C GLU A 156 14.27 -18.21 -15.12
N GLY A 157 13.41 -17.35 -15.66
CA GLY A 157 12.68 -17.60 -16.90
C GLY A 157 11.21 -17.92 -16.72
N GLN A 158 10.35 -16.98 -17.14
CA GLN A 158 9.68 -17.07 -18.45
C GLN A 158 8.91 -15.76 -18.74
N PRO A 159 8.57 -15.49 -20.02
CA PRO A 159 8.60 -14.17 -20.67
C PRO A 159 7.53 -13.16 -20.26
#